data_AF-A0A971EYN9-F1
#
_entry.id   AF-A0A971EYN9-F1
#
_cell.length_a   1.000
_cell.length_b   1.000
_cell.length_c   1.000
_cell.angle_alpha   90.00
_cell.angle_beta   90.00
_cell.angle_gamma   90.00
#
_symmetry.space_group_name_H-M   'P 1'
#
loop_
_entity.id
_entity.type
_entity.pdbx_description
1 polymer ?
#
loop_
_entity_poly.entity_id
_entity_poly.type
_entity_poly.pdbx_seq_one_letter_code
_entity_poly.pdbx_strand_id
1 'polypeptide(L)'
;MGYNKKSYVMKCVVILSVIMLTGLLMASCNNLPKNGTKYIPGSFSSDIIIQRTDGQSPLMMPYKYSRILLEDKYLYKEEIFGISIASVKYEINSTGMSWDGFTDVLVNTDSKMAKDAIKSVKYCIGITDLNAIILDKGESDITLYEGYSADLLISSSQDYVIIPSSISSYINNKLPAGERALVIQYTDTGLADIFTIIGEYTAEDEQDTLYLSYSGFSELILAGHNDISDHVDSLQIDVNEEKDLTKFAEYLCGYFADSNLLAQYSDRLNMLNEPYLYRFVHSMNINPIILETPEEEEANFNKSRFTISRTDGNVDLGMSYKYADALIRDYETYSQYITDIVISTGVKGVDPRDYPPFTNVPSYELHLSFDSGFANDIKDPLIFASFPYHQAITSISEIKRMKSDCEITFYGDYTNKDLVVPRQKDCKGFIKGYAIIPATLDEASQNKGNLASFDNYNFYLKEKNAAPLSYAINPGFKVIGYYTTTDEYDTVYITYAGSNEKYKKEPFKSECIESIVIETKGNIDITPLIEYLEQFFVPSDNTAKYISKKNVLNMEYEFCYTMTDNME
;
A
#
# COMPACT_ATOMS: atom_id res chain seq x y z
N MET A 1 -43.13 29.56 0.90
CA MET A 1 -42.16 28.67 0.23
C MET A 1 -40.83 29.40 0.13
N GLY A 2 -39.98 29.28 1.14
CA GLY A 2 -38.63 29.84 1.11
C GLY A 2 -37.67 28.74 0.64
N TYR A 3 -37.15 28.87 -0.58
CA TYR A 3 -36.14 27.95 -1.09
C TYR A 3 -34.84 28.10 -0.27
N ASN A 4 -34.39 27.00 0.33
CA ASN A 4 -33.21 26.98 1.19
C ASN A 4 -31.93 27.10 0.34
N LYS A 5 -31.48 28.35 0.14
CA LYS A 5 -30.34 28.72 -0.71
C LYS A 5 -29.07 27.89 -0.44
N LYS A 6 -28.80 27.46 0.80
CA LYS A 6 -27.61 26.65 1.13
C LYS A 6 -27.63 25.26 0.49
N SER A 7 -28.78 24.58 0.48
CA SER A 7 -28.92 23.24 -0.12
C SER A 7 -28.80 23.30 -1.65
N TYR A 8 -29.30 24.37 -2.26
CA TYR A 8 -29.19 24.56 -3.71
C TYR A 8 -27.77 24.94 -4.13
N VAL A 9 -27.07 25.77 -3.35
CA VAL A 9 -25.67 26.12 -3.60
C VAL A 9 -24.77 24.89 -3.46
N MET A 10 -24.97 24.05 -2.44
CA MET A 10 -24.21 22.80 -2.25
C MET A 10 -24.45 21.82 -3.42
N LYS A 11 -25.72 21.64 -3.84
CA LYS A 11 -26.04 20.81 -5.01
C LYS A 11 -25.46 21.37 -6.31
N CYS A 12 -25.47 22.70 -6.49
CA CYS A 12 -24.83 23.34 -7.64
C CYS A 12 -23.31 23.17 -7.63
N VAL A 13 -22.66 23.22 -6.46
CA VAL A 13 -21.20 22.99 -6.33
C VAL A 13 -20.86 21.54 -6.68
N VAL A 14 -21.62 20.55 -6.19
CA VAL A 14 -21.42 19.14 -6.53
C VAL A 14 -21.68 18.87 -8.02
N ILE A 15 -22.71 19.48 -8.60
CA ILE A 15 -23.00 19.34 -10.03
C ILE A 15 -21.91 20.04 -10.87
N LEU A 16 -21.42 21.20 -10.45
CA LEU A 16 -20.33 21.91 -11.13
C LEU A 16 -18.99 21.17 -10.98
N SER A 17 -18.71 20.55 -9.84
CA SER A 17 -17.50 19.75 -9.65
C SER A 17 -17.57 18.47 -10.46
N VAL A 18 -18.73 17.79 -10.53
CA VAL A 18 -18.94 16.63 -11.41
C VAL A 18 -18.81 17.03 -12.88
N ILE A 19 -19.41 18.15 -13.32
CA ILE A 19 -19.30 18.65 -14.70
C ILE A 19 -17.87 19.09 -15.03
N MET A 20 -17.14 19.69 -14.09
CA MET A 20 -15.72 20.00 -14.28
C MET A 20 -14.87 18.72 -14.29
N LEU A 21 -15.19 17.70 -13.48
CA LEU A 21 -14.55 16.38 -13.54
C LEU A 21 -14.83 15.70 -14.89
N THR A 22 -16.08 15.72 -15.37
CA THR A 22 -16.45 15.17 -16.69
C THR A 22 -15.88 16.01 -17.83
N GLY A 23 -15.72 17.32 -17.63
CA GLY A 23 -15.10 18.24 -18.59
C GLY A 23 -13.59 18.11 -18.64
N LEU A 24 -12.92 17.82 -17.53
CA LEU A 24 -11.50 17.46 -17.45
C LEU A 24 -11.25 16.05 -17.97
N LEU A 25 -12.13 15.08 -17.67
CA LEU A 25 -12.15 13.77 -18.32
C LEU A 25 -12.37 13.91 -19.83
N MET A 26 -13.33 14.73 -20.27
CA MET A 26 -13.53 14.98 -21.70
C MET A 26 -12.42 15.84 -22.32
N ALA A 27 -11.72 16.71 -21.59
CA ALA A 27 -10.57 17.46 -22.12
C ALA A 27 -9.30 16.59 -22.19
N SER A 28 -9.11 15.70 -21.21
CA SER A 28 -8.09 14.66 -21.19
C SER A 28 -8.36 13.59 -22.25
N CYS A 29 -9.63 13.23 -22.47
CA CYS A 29 -10.07 12.36 -23.55
C CYS A 29 -10.22 13.10 -24.90
N ASN A 30 -10.29 14.43 -24.96
CA ASN A 30 -10.33 15.17 -26.23
C ASN A 30 -8.93 15.43 -26.80
N ASN A 31 -7.88 15.07 -26.06
CA ASN A 31 -6.57 14.83 -26.64
C ASN A 31 -6.45 13.42 -27.26
N LEU A 32 -7.51 12.60 -27.23
CA LEU A 32 -7.61 11.47 -28.16
C LEU A 32 -7.80 12.03 -29.58
N PRO A 33 -7.06 11.48 -30.58
CA PRO A 33 -7.07 12.01 -31.93
C PRO A 33 -8.49 12.12 -32.48
N LYS A 34 -8.86 13.35 -32.85
CA LYS A 34 -10.13 13.64 -33.52
C LYS A 34 -10.12 12.98 -34.89
N ASN A 35 -11.05 12.03 -35.07
CA ASN A 35 -11.51 11.44 -36.33
C ASN A 35 -10.90 12.07 -37.59
N GLY A 36 -9.93 11.38 -38.17
CA GLY A 36 -9.32 11.74 -39.46
C GLY A 36 -7.93 11.19 -39.70
N THR A 37 -7.27 10.64 -38.67
CA THR A 37 -5.84 10.34 -38.73
C THR A 37 -5.58 8.84 -38.75
N LYS A 38 -4.52 8.46 -39.47
CA LYS A 38 -4.18 7.08 -39.82
C LYS A 38 -4.14 6.22 -38.55
N TYR A 39 -4.87 5.11 -38.58
CA TYR A 39 -4.77 4.03 -37.60
C TYR A 39 -3.31 3.57 -37.44
N ILE A 40 -2.71 3.83 -36.28
CA ILE A 40 -1.42 3.29 -35.88
C ILE A 40 -1.70 1.94 -35.19
N PRO A 41 -1.19 0.80 -35.69
CA PRO A 41 -1.33 -0.48 -35.00
C PRO A 41 -0.67 -0.42 -33.62
N GLY A 42 -1.42 -0.69 -32.53
CA GLY A 42 -0.89 -0.77 -31.16
C GLY A 42 -1.15 0.44 -30.25
N SER A 43 -2.26 1.18 -30.45
CA SER A 43 -2.65 2.27 -29.54
C SER A 43 -2.86 1.75 -28.12
N PHE A 44 -2.03 2.22 -27.18
CA PHE A 44 -2.17 1.95 -25.75
C PHE A 44 -3.55 2.41 -25.25
N SER A 45 -4.41 1.51 -24.77
CA SER A 45 -5.70 1.88 -24.20
C SER A 45 -5.49 2.26 -22.74
N SER A 46 -5.61 3.53 -22.42
CA SER A 46 -5.44 3.98 -21.03
C SER A 46 -6.71 3.71 -20.23
N ASP A 47 -6.79 2.54 -19.62
CA ASP A 47 -7.95 2.16 -18.81
C ASP A 47 -7.84 2.71 -17.38
N ILE A 48 -6.60 2.85 -16.89
CA ILE A 48 -6.25 3.50 -15.62
C ILE A 48 -5.21 4.59 -15.87
N ILE A 49 -5.44 5.78 -15.30
CA ILE A 49 -4.50 6.91 -15.32
C ILE A 49 -4.19 7.34 -13.89
N ILE A 50 -2.92 7.48 -13.54
CA ILE A 50 -2.50 8.06 -12.26
C ILE A 50 -2.42 9.58 -12.37
N GLN A 51 -3.01 10.27 -11.39
CA GLN A 51 -3.07 11.72 -11.31
C GLN A 51 -2.74 12.20 -9.90
N ARG A 52 -2.42 13.49 -9.75
CA ARG A 52 -2.34 14.12 -8.43
C ARG A 52 -3.73 14.27 -7.82
N THR A 53 -3.83 14.10 -6.50
CA THR A 53 -5.10 14.28 -5.78
C THR A 53 -5.59 15.72 -5.79
N ASP A 54 -4.68 16.69 -5.85
CA ASP A 54 -4.99 18.13 -5.99
C ASP A 54 -5.44 18.54 -7.40
N GLY A 55 -5.42 17.61 -8.36
CA GLY A 55 -5.83 17.84 -9.75
C GLY A 55 -4.84 18.68 -10.57
N GLN A 56 -3.64 18.97 -10.05
CA GLN A 56 -2.62 19.65 -10.82
C GLN A 56 -1.95 18.71 -11.82
N SER A 57 -1.37 19.30 -12.86
CA SER A 57 -0.56 18.65 -13.89
C SER A 57 0.68 19.52 -14.12
N PRO A 58 1.86 18.93 -14.38
CA PRO A 58 2.16 17.50 -14.57
C PRO A 58 2.11 16.63 -13.31
N LEU A 59 2.22 15.29 -13.47
CA LEU A 59 2.12 14.32 -12.37
C LEU A 59 3.21 14.54 -11.30
N MET A 60 4.45 14.77 -11.72
CA MET A 60 5.61 15.06 -10.85
C MET A 60 5.68 14.10 -9.66
N MET A 61 5.61 12.81 -9.95
CA MET A 61 5.61 11.76 -8.93
C MET A 61 7.03 11.24 -8.69
N PRO A 62 7.43 10.95 -7.44
CA PRO A 62 8.71 10.34 -7.16
C PRO A 62 8.87 8.97 -7.82
N TYR A 63 10.11 8.62 -8.18
CA TYR A 63 10.44 7.38 -8.89
C TYR A 63 9.94 6.12 -8.17
N LYS A 64 10.04 6.06 -6.83
CA LYS A 64 9.63 4.90 -6.02
C LYS A 64 8.22 4.37 -6.29
N TYR A 65 7.26 5.24 -6.64
CA TYR A 65 5.88 4.83 -6.95
C TYR A 65 5.82 4.02 -8.25
N SER A 66 6.54 4.48 -9.28
CA SER A 66 6.63 3.75 -10.55
C SER A 66 7.48 2.49 -10.44
N ARG A 67 8.55 2.52 -9.63
CA ARG A 67 9.43 1.38 -9.41
C ARG A 67 8.67 0.19 -8.84
N ILE A 68 7.87 0.41 -7.79
CA ILE A 68 7.08 -0.65 -7.15
C ILE A 68 6.11 -1.30 -8.13
N LEU A 69 5.40 -0.50 -8.94
CA LEU A 69 4.50 -1.03 -9.98
C LEU A 69 5.26 -1.89 -11.01
N LEU A 70 6.45 -1.46 -11.43
CA LEU A 70 7.27 -2.19 -12.40
C LEU A 70 7.88 -3.48 -11.83
N GLU A 71 8.22 -3.51 -10.55
CA GLU A 71 8.72 -4.70 -9.84
C GLU A 71 7.61 -5.74 -9.66
N ASP A 72 6.41 -5.29 -9.27
CA ASP A 72 5.26 -6.17 -8.99
C ASP A 72 4.42 -6.52 -10.22
N LYS A 73 4.68 -5.94 -11.40
CA LYS A 73 3.88 -6.17 -12.62
C LYS A 73 3.68 -7.65 -12.95
N TYR A 74 4.65 -8.50 -12.61
CA TYR A 74 4.58 -9.94 -12.85
C TYR A 74 3.58 -10.69 -11.95
N LEU A 75 3.24 -10.12 -10.79
CA LEU A 75 2.19 -10.63 -9.91
C LEU A 75 0.80 -10.47 -10.54
N TYR A 76 0.65 -9.47 -11.41
CA TYR A 76 -0.61 -9.09 -12.07
C TYR A 76 -0.55 -9.25 -13.59
N LYS A 77 0.25 -10.21 -14.07
CA LYS A 77 0.50 -10.42 -15.51
C LYS A 77 -0.73 -10.84 -16.32
N GLU A 78 -1.80 -11.29 -15.66
CA GLU A 78 -3.05 -11.64 -16.35
C GLU A 78 -3.98 -10.43 -16.45
N GLU A 79 -3.85 -9.50 -15.50
CA GLU A 79 -4.63 -8.29 -15.35
C GLU A 79 -4.02 -7.10 -16.11
N ILE A 80 -2.69 -7.01 -16.24
CA ILE A 80 -2.01 -5.89 -16.90
C ILE A 80 -1.60 -6.28 -18.33
N PHE A 81 -2.09 -5.56 -19.34
CA PHE A 81 -1.61 -5.66 -20.71
C PHE A 81 -0.39 -4.78 -20.97
N GLY A 82 -0.37 -3.57 -20.41
CA GLY A 82 0.70 -2.61 -20.65
C GLY A 82 0.81 -1.55 -19.56
N ILE A 83 2.01 -1.01 -19.40
CA ILE A 83 2.29 0.14 -18.52
C ILE A 83 3.02 1.19 -19.35
N SER A 84 2.43 2.37 -19.48
CA SER A 84 3.01 3.53 -20.16
C SER A 84 3.43 4.56 -19.12
N ILE A 85 4.73 4.69 -18.92
CA ILE A 85 5.36 5.67 -18.03
C ILE A 85 6.23 6.58 -18.88
N ALA A 86 6.20 7.88 -18.57
CA ALA A 86 7.18 8.85 -19.03
C ALA A 86 7.82 9.56 -17.84
N SER A 87 9.14 9.68 -17.86
CA SER A 87 9.83 10.58 -16.93
C SER A 87 9.56 12.04 -17.27
N VAL A 88 9.90 12.95 -16.37
CA VAL A 88 10.03 14.36 -16.69
C VAL A 88 11.08 14.58 -17.78
N LYS A 89 10.96 15.71 -18.47
CA LYS A 89 11.87 16.12 -19.54
C LYS A 89 13.16 16.67 -18.95
N TYR A 90 14.28 15.95 -19.15
CA TYR A 90 15.61 16.40 -18.73
C TYR A 90 16.29 17.16 -19.86
N GLU A 91 16.65 18.42 -19.62
CA GLU A 91 17.35 19.24 -20.59
C GLU A 91 18.86 18.96 -20.58
N ILE A 92 19.39 18.59 -21.74
CA ILE A 92 20.79 18.27 -21.96
C ILE A 92 21.65 19.51 -21.67
N ASN A 93 22.72 19.31 -20.91
CA ASN A 93 23.65 20.28 -20.31
C ASN A 93 23.12 21.03 -19.09
N SER A 94 21.88 21.52 -19.09
CA SER A 94 21.36 22.31 -17.96
C SER A 94 21.07 21.45 -16.74
N THR A 95 20.67 20.18 -16.93
CA THR A 95 20.47 19.21 -15.86
C THR A 95 21.70 18.32 -15.63
N GLY A 96 22.90 18.71 -16.07
CA GLY A 96 24.08 17.84 -15.99
C GLY A 96 24.00 16.58 -16.89
N MET A 97 22.97 16.47 -17.73
CA MET A 97 22.82 15.36 -18.66
C MET A 97 23.61 15.63 -19.94
N SER A 98 24.33 14.64 -20.47
CA SER A 98 25.00 14.74 -21.76
C SER A 98 24.90 13.42 -22.51
N TRP A 99 25.12 13.46 -23.82
CA TRP A 99 25.15 12.25 -24.64
C TRP A 99 26.24 12.33 -25.71
N ASP A 100 26.71 11.17 -26.13
CA ASP A 100 27.63 11.00 -27.26
C ASP A 100 27.35 9.67 -27.98
N GLY A 101 27.94 9.47 -29.15
CA GLY A 101 27.97 8.17 -29.80
C GLY A 101 28.92 7.22 -29.06
N PHE A 102 28.53 5.95 -28.93
CA PHE A 102 29.49 4.91 -28.64
C PHE A 102 30.50 4.79 -29.81
N THR A 103 31.68 4.23 -29.57
CA THR A 103 32.82 4.20 -30.52
C THR A 103 32.40 4.02 -31.99
N ASP A 104 32.79 4.96 -32.86
CA ASP A 104 32.51 4.98 -34.31
C ASP A 104 31.02 5.04 -34.73
N VAL A 105 30.09 5.27 -33.80
CA VAL A 105 28.64 5.36 -34.10
C VAL A 105 28.29 6.66 -34.81
N LEU A 106 28.86 7.79 -34.40
CA LEU A 106 28.60 9.08 -35.06
C LEU A 106 29.56 9.31 -36.24
N VAL A 107 29.01 9.62 -37.42
CA VAL A 107 29.78 9.91 -38.64
C VAL A 107 29.58 11.35 -39.11
N ASN A 108 30.59 11.88 -39.81
CA ASN A 108 30.57 13.22 -40.40
C ASN A 108 30.36 14.38 -39.39
N THR A 109 30.73 14.16 -38.13
CA THR A 109 30.54 15.09 -37.00
C THR A 109 31.28 16.42 -37.14
N ASP A 110 32.28 16.51 -38.02
CA ASP A 110 33.00 17.75 -38.29
C ASP A 110 32.19 18.79 -39.08
N SER A 111 31.19 18.34 -39.85
CA SER A 111 30.37 19.20 -40.70
C SER A 111 29.45 20.10 -39.86
N LYS A 112 29.19 21.32 -40.35
CA LYS A 112 28.26 22.24 -39.68
C LYS A 112 26.86 21.63 -39.55
N MET A 113 26.39 20.95 -40.59
CA MET A 113 25.07 20.30 -40.61
C MET A 113 24.97 19.20 -39.54
N ALA A 114 26.00 18.36 -39.39
CA ALA A 114 26.02 17.34 -38.34
C ALA A 114 26.03 17.98 -36.93
N LYS A 115 26.85 19.01 -36.73
CA LYS A 115 26.89 19.74 -35.45
C LYS A 115 25.56 20.39 -35.11
N ASP A 116 24.87 20.96 -36.11
CA ASP A 116 23.58 21.61 -35.91
C ASP A 116 22.50 20.56 -35.59
N ALA A 117 22.49 19.40 -36.25
CA ALA A 117 21.57 18.30 -35.96
C ALA A 117 21.85 17.63 -34.60
N ILE A 118 23.10 17.38 -34.23
CA ILE A 118 23.43 16.85 -32.88
C ILE A 118 23.00 17.84 -31.80
N LYS A 119 23.13 19.15 -32.06
CA LYS A 119 22.70 20.21 -31.13
C LYS A 119 21.19 20.44 -31.08
N SER A 120 20.40 19.95 -32.04
CA SER A 120 18.93 20.05 -32.00
C SER A 120 18.36 19.10 -30.94
N VAL A 121 19.07 18.03 -30.61
CA VAL A 121 18.75 17.16 -29.47
C VAL A 121 18.96 17.93 -28.16
N LYS A 122 17.85 18.37 -27.56
CA LYS A 122 17.82 19.17 -26.34
C LYS A 122 17.39 18.41 -25.10
N TYR A 123 16.69 17.29 -25.27
CA TYR A 123 16.05 16.62 -24.14
C TYR A 123 16.28 15.11 -24.12
N CYS A 124 16.18 14.54 -22.93
CA CYS A 124 16.03 13.11 -22.68
C CYS A 124 14.75 12.85 -21.89
N ILE A 125 14.01 11.79 -22.26
CA ILE A 125 12.86 11.28 -21.53
C ILE A 125 13.00 9.75 -21.43
N GLY A 126 12.86 9.19 -20.22
CA GLY A 126 12.71 7.75 -20.03
C GLY A 126 11.27 7.32 -20.30
N ILE A 127 11.06 6.25 -21.09
CA ILE A 127 9.74 5.75 -21.48
C ILE A 127 9.67 4.22 -21.37
N THR A 128 8.48 3.69 -21.05
CA THR A 128 8.21 2.24 -21.09
C THR A 128 7.41 1.81 -22.32
N ASP A 129 6.81 2.76 -23.04
CA ASP A 129 5.91 2.49 -24.16
C ASP A 129 5.94 3.63 -25.20
N LEU A 130 5.66 3.33 -26.47
CA LEU A 130 5.67 4.29 -27.58
C LEU A 130 4.60 5.38 -27.44
N ASN A 131 3.52 5.13 -26.72
CA ASN A 131 2.47 6.12 -26.43
C ASN A 131 3.02 7.40 -25.78
N ALA A 132 4.10 7.30 -25.00
CA ALA A 132 4.76 8.47 -24.42
C ALA A 132 5.33 9.42 -25.49
N ILE A 133 5.84 8.88 -26.60
CA ILE A 133 6.32 9.69 -27.74
C ILE A 133 5.15 10.39 -28.42
N ILE A 134 4.04 9.68 -28.62
CA ILE A 134 2.83 10.23 -29.23
C ILE A 134 2.24 11.34 -28.36
N LEU A 135 2.28 11.21 -27.03
CA LEU A 135 1.82 12.25 -26.11
C LEU A 135 2.73 13.48 -26.08
N ASP A 136 4.06 13.32 -26.19
CA ASP A 136 5.01 14.44 -26.22
C ASP A 136 5.05 15.16 -27.58
N LYS A 137 4.92 14.42 -28.69
CA LYS A 137 5.13 14.94 -30.07
C LYS A 137 3.86 15.06 -30.90
N GLY A 138 2.74 14.51 -30.44
CA GLY A 138 1.52 14.40 -31.25
C GLY A 138 1.61 13.28 -32.28
N GLU A 139 1.05 13.49 -33.47
CA GLU A 139 1.06 12.50 -34.55
C GLU A 139 2.43 12.40 -35.22
N SER A 140 3.37 11.72 -34.56
CA SER A 140 4.68 11.39 -35.11
C SER A 140 4.71 9.96 -35.64
N ASP A 141 5.24 9.77 -36.85
CA ASP A 141 5.54 8.43 -37.38
C ASP A 141 6.76 7.87 -36.62
N ILE A 142 6.61 6.67 -36.04
CA ILE A 142 7.66 5.94 -35.31
C ILE A 142 8.01 4.67 -36.09
N THR A 143 9.30 4.44 -36.33
CA THR A 143 9.81 3.26 -37.03
C THR A 143 10.80 2.51 -36.13
N LEU A 144 10.46 1.28 -35.75
CA LEU A 144 11.40 0.36 -35.10
C LEU A 144 12.26 -0.35 -36.14
N TYR A 145 13.54 -0.53 -35.83
CA TYR A 145 14.49 -1.22 -36.69
C TYR A 145 14.26 -2.73 -36.67
N GLU A 146 14.66 -3.41 -37.74
CA GLU A 146 14.45 -4.85 -37.90
C GLU A 146 15.06 -5.64 -36.73
N GLY A 147 14.26 -6.52 -36.12
CA GLY A 147 14.66 -7.35 -34.98
C GLY A 147 14.36 -6.76 -33.61
N TYR A 148 13.84 -5.53 -33.52
CA TYR A 148 13.45 -4.88 -32.27
C TYR A 148 11.93 -4.74 -32.13
N SER A 149 11.44 -4.69 -30.88
CA SER A 149 10.03 -4.42 -30.54
C SER A 149 9.93 -3.36 -29.43
N ALA A 150 8.75 -2.77 -29.27
CA ALA A 150 8.48 -1.78 -28.24
C ALA A 150 8.61 -2.34 -26.81
N ASP A 151 8.36 -3.65 -26.62
CA ASP A 151 8.47 -4.33 -25.32
C ASP A 151 9.87 -4.23 -24.68
N LEU A 152 10.88 -3.87 -25.47
CA LEU A 152 12.23 -3.64 -24.99
C LEU A 152 12.33 -2.39 -24.12
N LEU A 153 11.46 -1.39 -24.29
CA LEU A 153 11.48 -0.13 -23.53
C LEU A 153 11.12 -0.32 -22.04
N ILE A 154 10.30 -1.34 -21.73
CA ILE A 154 9.94 -1.72 -20.35
C ILE A 154 10.86 -2.81 -19.77
N SER A 155 11.75 -3.38 -20.57
CA SER A 155 12.73 -4.38 -20.11
C SER A 155 13.82 -3.73 -19.26
N SER A 156 14.36 -4.48 -18.29
CA SER A 156 15.50 -4.07 -17.46
C SER A 156 16.79 -4.83 -17.80
N SER A 157 16.79 -5.67 -18.85
CA SER A 157 17.94 -6.50 -19.20
C SER A 157 19.05 -5.73 -19.91
N GLN A 158 18.68 -4.71 -20.68
CA GLN A 158 19.54 -3.88 -21.52
C GLN A 158 18.83 -2.56 -21.76
N ASP A 159 19.60 -1.55 -22.15
CA ASP A 159 19.09 -0.21 -22.37
C ASP A 159 19.01 0.19 -23.83
N TYR A 160 17.95 0.93 -24.15
CA TYR A 160 17.51 1.19 -25.52
C TYR A 160 17.11 2.63 -25.72
N VAL A 161 17.30 3.15 -26.94
CA VAL A 161 16.93 4.52 -27.32
C VAL A 161 16.21 4.56 -28.66
N ILE A 162 15.20 5.43 -28.74
CA ILE A 162 14.57 5.87 -29.98
C ILE A 162 15.06 7.30 -30.24
N ILE A 163 15.63 7.51 -31.42
CA ILE A 163 16.27 8.77 -31.81
C ILE A 163 15.36 9.61 -32.72
N PRO A 164 15.56 10.93 -32.80
CA PRO A 164 14.91 11.75 -33.81
C PRO A 164 15.48 11.44 -35.20
N SER A 165 14.63 11.45 -36.23
CA SER A 165 15.05 11.25 -37.63
C SER A 165 16.05 12.30 -38.12
N SER A 166 16.11 13.47 -37.46
CA SER A 166 17.08 14.54 -37.70
C SER A 166 18.54 14.10 -37.54
N ILE A 167 18.82 13.11 -36.68
CA ILE A 167 20.17 12.61 -36.45
C ILE A 167 20.47 11.26 -37.14
N SER A 168 19.46 10.57 -37.68
CA SER A 168 19.61 9.22 -38.26
C SER A 168 20.66 9.15 -39.37
N SER A 169 20.77 10.18 -40.21
CA SER A 169 21.77 10.23 -41.30
C SER A 169 23.23 10.33 -40.80
N TYR A 170 23.43 10.62 -39.52
CA TYR A 170 24.74 10.70 -38.87
C TYR A 170 25.06 9.47 -38.02
N ILE A 171 24.17 8.47 -37.98
CA ILE A 171 24.43 7.16 -37.38
C ILE A 171 25.12 6.26 -38.41
N ASN A 172 26.21 5.60 -38.01
CA ASN A 172 27.02 4.75 -38.88
C ASN A 172 26.25 3.50 -39.33
N ASN A 173 25.67 3.55 -40.53
CA ASN A 173 24.91 2.44 -41.10
C ASN A 173 25.75 1.19 -41.44
N LYS A 174 27.09 1.26 -41.36
CA LYS A 174 27.98 0.10 -41.54
C LYS A 174 28.11 -0.75 -40.28
N LEU A 175 27.78 -0.21 -39.12
CA LEU A 175 27.77 -0.96 -37.87
C LEU A 175 26.57 -1.92 -37.85
N PRO A 176 26.74 -3.13 -37.28
CA PRO A 176 25.63 -3.99 -36.89
C PRO A 176 24.63 -3.23 -36.01
N ALA A 177 23.33 -3.56 -36.10
CA ALA A 177 22.30 -2.82 -35.38
C ALA A 177 22.54 -2.79 -33.86
N GLY A 178 22.95 -3.91 -33.25
CA GLY A 178 23.27 -3.99 -31.83
C GLY A 178 24.56 -3.27 -31.40
N GLU A 179 25.37 -2.76 -32.34
CA GLU A 179 26.55 -1.93 -32.05
C GLU A 179 26.27 -0.43 -32.20
N ARG A 180 25.09 -0.05 -32.70
CA ARG A 180 24.66 1.33 -32.81
C ARG A 180 24.09 1.77 -31.47
N ALA A 181 24.93 2.34 -30.62
CA ALA A 181 24.54 2.78 -29.29
C ALA A 181 24.96 4.22 -28.98
N LEU A 182 24.20 4.87 -28.12
CA LEU A 182 24.51 6.17 -27.53
C LEU A 182 25.00 5.96 -26.11
N VAL A 183 25.94 6.79 -25.67
CA VAL A 183 26.35 6.88 -24.28
C VAL A 183 25.62 8.07 -23.67
N ILE A 184 24.84 7.84 -22.62
CA ILE A 184 24.20 8.92 -21.84
C ILE A 184 24.98 9.05 -20.54
N GLN A 185 25.34 10.28 -20.17
CA GLN A 185 26.09 10.56 -18.94
C GLN A 185 25.34 11.56 -18.08
N TYR A 186 25.35 11.31 -16.77
CA TYR A 186 24.77 12.22 -15.78
C TYR A 186 25.88 12.74 -14.88
N THR A 187 26.29 13.99 -15.09
CA THR A 187 27.49 14.57 -14.43
C THR A 187 27.34 14.71 -12.93
N ASP A 188 26.11 14.86 -12.44
CA ASP A 188 25.82 15.02 -11.02
C ASP A 188 26.20 13.76 -10.22
N THR A 189 26.18 12.59 -10.88
CA THR A 189 26.54 11.30 -10.28
C THR A 189 27.84 10.73 -10.83
N GLY A 190 28.30 11.25 -11.98
CA GLY A 190 29.48 10.76 -12.69
C GLY A 190 29.26 9.39 -13.36
N LEU A 191 28.01 8.94 -13.45
CA LEU A 191 27.65 7.68 -14.11
C LEU A 191 27.39 7.90 -15.59
N ALA A 192 27.61 6.83 -16.35
CA ALA A 192 27.34 6.77 -17.77
C ALA A 192 26.77 5.39 -18.11
N ASP A 193 25.81 5.35 -19.02
CA ASP A 193 25.22 4.11 -19.50
C ASP A 193 25.06 4.09 -21.02
N ILE A 194 24.94 2.88 -21.59
CA ILE A 194 24.96 2.62 -23.03
C ILE A 194 23.56 2.20 -23.48
N PHE A 195 22.95 2.99 -24.35
CA PHE A 195 21.62 2.77 -24.89
C PHE A 195 21.70 2.38 -26.37
N THR A 196 21.27 1.17 -26.71
CA THR A 196 21.23 0.68 -28.09
C THR A 196 20.10 1.34 -28.88
N ILE A 197 20.38 1.84 -30.08
CA ILE A 197 19.39 2.49 -30.94
C ILE A 197 18.48 1.43 -31.56
N ILE A 198 17.19 1.47 -31.22
CA ILE A 198 16.20 0.48 -31.68
C ILE A 198 15.17 1.03 -32.67
N GLY A 199 15.15 2.34 -32.89
CA GLY A 199 14.23 2.97 -33.81
C GLY A 199 14.39 4.47 -33.88
N GLU A 200 13.54 5.09 -34.67
CA GLU A 200 13.50 6.53 -34.88
C GLU A 200 12.06 7.06 -34.99
N TYR A 201 11.87 8.33 -34.66
CA TYR A 201 10.61 9.06 -34.88
C TYR A 201 10.82 10.25 -35.80
N THR A 202 9.75 10.70 -36.45
CA THR A 202 9.81 11.85 -37.36
C THR A 202 9.99 13.16 -36.57
N ALA A 203 11.15 13.79 -36.74
CA ALA A 203 11.45 15.09 -36.15
C ALA A 203 10.81 16.23 -36.95
N GLU A 204 9.77 16.87 -36.41
CA GLU A 204 9.15 18.07 -36.98
C GLU A 204 9.40 19.35 -36.15
N ASP A 205 9.91 19.21 -34.93
CA ASP A 205 10.14 20.31 -33.99
C ASP A 205 11.53 20.95 -34.13
N GLU A 206 11.68 22.19 -33.66
CA GLU A 206 12.99 22.85 -33.52
C GLU A 206 13.89 22.20 -32.45
N GLN A 207 13.30 21.40 -31.56
CA GLN A 207 13.98 20.77 -30.42
C GLN A 207 13.64 19.28 -30.33
N ASP A 208 14.66 18.45 -30.53
CA ASP A 208 14.54 17.01 -30.52
C ASP A 208 14.77 16.42 -29.13
N THR A 209 14.17 15.26 -28.91
CA THR A 209 14.24 14.47 -27.67
C THR A 209 14.82 13.08 -27.97
N LEU A 210 15.68 12.56 -27.09
CA LEU A 210 16.02 11.14 -27.01
C LEU A 210 15.02 10.45 -26.09
N TYR A 211 14.38 9.38 -26.57
CA TYR A 211 13.50 8.56 -25.75
C TYR A 211 14.22 7.29 -25.34
N LEU A 212 14.50 7.16 -24.05
CA LEU A 212 15.35 6.12 -23.45
C LEU A 212 14.48 5.06 -22.76
N SER A 213 14.93 3.82 -22.66
CA SER A 213 14.31 2.81 -21.80
C SER A 213 14.21 3.34 -20.37
N TYR A 214 13.01 3.33 -19.81
CA TYR A 214 12.73 3.99 -18.52
C TYR A 214 13.60 3.45 -17.38
N SER A 215 13.78 2.12 -17.30
CA SER A 215 14.52 1.48 -16.22
C SER A 215 15.98 1.94 -16.16
N GLY A 216 16.76 1.81 -17.23
CA GLY A 216 18.16 2.26 -17.22
C GLY A 216 18.32 3.76 -17.14
N PHE A 217 17.40 4.54 -17.73
CA PHE A 217 17.45 6.00 -17.54
C PHE A 217 17.21 6.40 -16.08
N SER A 218 16.24 5.76 -15.42
CA SER A 218 15.96 6.01 -14.00
C SER A 218 17.13 5.57 -13.13
N GLU A 219 17.73 4.40 -13.38
CA GLU A 219 18.89 3.91 -12.63
C GLU A 219 20.13 4.82 -12.79
N LEU A 220 20.38 5.34 -14.00
CA LEU A 220 21.44 6.30 -14.27
C LEU A 220 21.29 7.57 -13.41
N ILE A 221 20.07 8.07 -13.26
CA ILE A 221 19.76 9.26 -12.44
C ILE A 221 19.78 8.92 -10.94
N LEU A 222 19.22 7.77 -10.56
CA LEU A 222 19.15 7.31 -9.18
C LEU A 222 20.55 7.18 -8.59
N ALA A 223 21.47 6.55 -9.32
CA ALA A 223 22.89 6.44 -8.96
C ALA A 223 23.16 5.99 -7.53
N GLY A 224 22.35 5.04 -7.03
CA GLY A 224 22.46 4.53 -5.66
C GLY A 224 21.86 5.43 -4.57
N HIS A 225 21.20 6.55 -4.92
CA HIS A 225 20.26 7.22 -4.02
C HIS A 225 19.02 6.35 -3.78
N ASN A 226 18.23 6.70 -2.77
CA ASN A 226 17.08 5.89 -2.36
C ASN A 226 15.86 6.12 -3.26
N ASP A 227 15.72 7.32 -3.82
CA ASP A 227 14.61 7.75 -4.68
C ASP A 227 15.01 8.98 -5.53
N ILE A 228 14.19 9.32 -6.53
CA ILE A 228 14.30 10.54 -7.34
C ILE A 228 13.01 11.34 -7.18
N SER A 229 13.10 12.54 -6.62
CA SER A 229 11.95 13.46 -6.51
C SER A 229 11.51 13.96 -7.87
N ASP A 230 10.20 14.19 -8.05
CA ASP A 230 9.60 14.79 -9.25
C ASP A 230 10.07 14.14 -10.56
N HIS A 231 10.13 12.81 -10.61
CA HIS A 231 10.71 12.07 -11.72
C HIS A 231 9.70 11.62 -12.77
N VAL A 232 8.48 11.27 -12.37
CA VAL A 232 7.45 10.68 -13.24
C VAL A 232 6.45 11.74 -13.68
N ASP A 233 6.37 11.96 -14.99
CA ASP A 233 5.50 12.97 -15.60
C ASP A 233 4.13 12.41 -15.98
N SER A 234 4.07 11.13 -16.35
CA SER A 234 2.83 10.41 -16.61
C SER A 234 2.95 8.92 -16.27
N LEU A 235 1.83 8.32 -15.84
CA LEU A 235 1.69 6.88 -15.63
C LEU A 235 0.28 6.45 -16.03
N GLN A 236 0.20 5.53 -16.98
CA GLN A 236 -1.03 4.96 -17.52
C GLN A 236 -0.90 3.43 -17.55
N ILE A 237 -2.00 2.73 -17.32
CA ILE A 237 -2.05 1.27 -17.27
C ILE A 237 -3.19 0.79 -18.16
N ASP A 238 -2.88 -0.12 -19.06
CA ASP A 238 -3.80 -0.85 -19.92
C ASP A 238 -4.03 -2.22 -19.27
N VAL A 239 -5.30 -2.61 -19.08
CA VAL A 239 -5.66 -3.80 -18.32
C VAL A 239 -6.61 -4.71 -19.09
N ASN A 240 -6.63 -5.97 -18.68
CA ASN A 240 -7.56 -6.94 -19.22
C ASN A 240 -8.93 -6.83 -18.55
N GLU A 241 -9.83 -6.04 -19.14
CA GLU A 241 -11.21 -5.86 -18.66
C GLU A 241 -12.02 -7.18 -18.60
N GLU A 242 -11.58 -8.26 -19.26
CA GLU A 242 -12.23 -9.57 -19.17
C GLU A 242 -11.88 -10.34 -17.87
N LYS A 243 -10.94 -9.83 -17.08
CA LYS A 243 -10.47 -10.45 -15.82
C LYS A 243 -11.09 -9.80 -14.59
N ASP A 244 -11.05 -10.53 -13.48
CA ASP A 244 -11.39 -9.97 -12.17
C ASP A 244 -10.25 -9.07 -11.69
N LEU A 245 -10.45 -7.76 -11.80
CA LEU A 245 -9.47 -6.74 -11.43
C LEU A 245 -9.46 -6.41 -9.94
N THR A 246 -10.29 -7.07 -9.10
CA THR A 246 -10.45 -6.73 -7.67
C THR A 246 -9.11 -6.70 -6.93
N LYS A 247 -8.28 -7.74 -7.09
CA LYS A 247 -6.96 -7.81 -6.43
C LYS A 247 -5.97 -6.76 -6.91
N PHE A 248 -6.08 -6.37 -8.18
CA PHE A 248 -5.23 -5.33 -8.75
C PHE A 248 -5.67 -3.95 -8.27
N ALA A 249 -6.98 -3.70 -8.16
CA ALA A 249 -7.52 -2.49 -7.56
C ALA A 249 -7.13 -2.35 -6.07
N GLU A 250 -7.18 -3.45 -5.30
CA GLU A 250 -6.69 -3.49 -3.90
C GLU A 250 -5.21 -3.11 -3.81
N TYR A 251 -4.40 -3.65 -4.74
CA TYR A 251 -2.99 -3.31 -4.83
C TYR A 251 -2.76 -1.83 -5.11
N LEU A 252 -3.48 -1.26 -6.10
CA LEU A 252 -3.40 0.16 -6.40
C LEU A 252 -3.84 1.02 -5.20
N CYS A 253 -4.89 0.62 -4.47
CA CYS A 253 -5.35 1.31 -3.26
C CYS A 253 -4.29 1.36 -2.15
N GLY A 254 -3.32 0.45 -2.15
CA GLY A 254 -2.17 0.50 -1.26
C GLY A 254 -1.26 1.71 -1.50
N TYR A 255 -1.20 2.25 -2.73
CA TYR A 255 -0.25 3.30 -3.11
C TYR A 255 -0.93 4.59 -3.60
N PHE A 256 -2.11 4.46 -4.20
CA PHE A 256 -2.87 5.51 -4.87
C PHE A 256 -4.30 5.53 -4.34
N ALA A 257 -4.86 6.71 -4.14
CA ALA A 257 -6.26 6.83 -3.70
C ALA A 257 -7.21 6.46 -4.85
N ASP A 258 -8.33 5.81 -4.54
CA ASP A 258 -9.42 5.66 -5.50
C ASP A 258 -10.07 7.02 -5.74
N SER A 259 -10.04 7.49 -6.99
CA SER A 259 -10.63 8.77 -7.38
C SER A 259 -12.14 8.91 -7.07
N ASN A 260 -12.87 7.79 -6.98
CA ASN A 260 -14.28 7.77 -6.67
C ASN A 260 -14.57 7.92 -5.16
N LEU A 261 -13.59 7.63 -4.30
CA LEU A 261 -13.73 7.60 -2.84
C LEU A 261 -12.61 8.37 -2.12
N LEU A 262 -12.12 9.48 -2.67
CA LEU A 262 -10.98 10.23 -2.11
C LEU A 262 -11.08 10.57 -0.61
N ALA A 263 -12.30 10.79 -0.10
CA ALA A 263 -12.52 11.15 1.30
C ALA A 263 -12.05 10.07 2.28
N GLN A 264 -12.09 8.77 1.92
CA GLN A 264 -11.70 7.70 2.84
C GLN A 264 -10.18 7.60 3.08
N TYR A 265 -9.38 8.38 2.33
CA TYR A 265 -7.92 8.37 2.37
C TYR A 265 -7.31 9.59 3.07
N SER A 266 -8.11 10.55 3.56
CA SER A 266 -7.61 11.80 4.17
C SER A 266 -6.72 11.56 5.40
N ASP A 267 -7.09 10.58 6.21
CA ASP A 267 -6.47 10.29 7.51
C ASP A 267 -5.68 8.97 7.47
N ARG A 268 -5.24 8.57 6.27
CA ARG A 268 -4.47 7.36 6.01
C ARG A 268 -3.12 7.71 5.38
N LEU A 269 -2.15 6.85 5.61
CA LEU A 269 -0.90 6.86 4.85
C LEU A 269 -0.92 5.69 3.87
N ASN A 270 -0.27 5.82 2.73
CA ASN A 270 -0.11 4.74 1.78
C ASN A 270 0.97 3.74 2.25
N MET A 271 1.19 2.67 1.49
CA MET A 271 2.17 1.63 1.79
C MET A 271 3.64 2.09 1.69
N LEU A 272 3.87 3.32 1.21
CA LEU A 272 5.15 4.03 1.26
C LEU A 272 5.30 4.93 2.49
N ASN A 273 4.33 4.90 3.41
CA ASN A 273 4.22 5.75 4.58
C ASN A 273 4.02 7.24 4.27
N GLU A 274 3.34 7.56 3.17
CA GLU A 274 3.11 8.94 2.75
C GLU A 274 1.62 9.25 2.67
N PRO A 275 1.21 10.52 2.86
CA PRO A 275 -0.15 10.92 2.50
C PRO A 275 -0.46 10.54 1.07
N TYR A 276 -1.74 10.26 0.79
CA TYR A 276 -2.19 9.97 -0.57
C TYR A 276 -2.16 11.24 -1.44
N LEU A 277 -1.00 11.52 -2.04
CA LEU A 277 -0.79 12.64 -2.97
C LEU A 277 -1.22 12.31 -4.42
N TYR A 278 -1.42 11.02 -4.70
CA TYR A 278 -1.73 10.50 -6.03
C TYR A 278 -2.99 9.63 -5.97
N ARG A 279 -3.75 9.61 -7.06
CA ARG A 279 -4.98 8.86 -7.25
C ARG A 279 -4.97 8.12 -8.57
N PHE A 280 -5.67 6.98 -8.63
CA PHE A 280 -5.95 6.31 -9.89
C PHE A 280 -7.37 6.67 -10.36
N VAL A 281 -7.49 7.02 -11.63
CA VAL A 281 -8.75 7.30 -12.33
C VAL A 281 -8.98 6.18 -13.33
N HIS A 282 -10.16 5.58 -13.33
CA HIS A 282 -10.52 4.52 -14.28
C HIS A 282 -11.96 4.70 -14.77
N SER A 283 -12.23 4.23 -15.99
CA SER A 283 -13.58 4.15 -16.56
C SER A 283 -14.22 2.76 -16.48
N MET A 284 -13.47 1.78 -15.99
CA MET A 284 -13.90 0.39 -15.91
C MET A 284 -14.94 0.15 -14.81
N ASN A 285 -15.69 -0.93 -14.95
CA ASN A 285 -16.67 -1.40 -13.96
C ASN A 285 -16.01 -2.16 -12.79
N ILE A 286 -15.03 -1.52 -12.15
CA ILE A 286 -14.43 -1.99 -10.90
C ILE A 286 -15.26 -1.39 -9.76
N ASN A 287 -15.73 -2.25 -8.84
CA ASN A 287 -16.42 -1.76 -7.65
C ASN A 287 -15.42 -0.96 -6.80
N PRO A 288 -15.78 0.26 -6.34
CA PRO A 288 -14.94 1.01 -5.43
C PRO A 288 -14.62 0.19 -4.20
N ILE A 289 -13.37 0.24 -3.76
CA ILE A 289 -12.94 -0.44 -2.54
C ILE A 289 -13.35 0.44 -1.36
N ILE A 290 -14.40 0.02 -0.65
CA ILE A 290 -14.90 0.74 0.52
C ILE A 290 -14.00 0.40 1.70
N LEU A 291 -13.18 1.38 2.11
CA LEU A 291 -12.38 1.30 3.32
C LEU A 291 -13.26 1.77 4.48
N GLU A 292 -14.11 0.87 5.00
CA GLU A 292 -15.03 1.16 6.10
C GLU A 292 -14.34 1.98 7.19
N THR A 293 -14.79 3.23 7.38
CA THR A 293 -14.39 4.04 8.52
C THR A 293 -15.33 3.74 9.68
N PRO A 294 -14.85 3.68 10.94
CA PRO A 294 -15.70 3.43 12.11
C PRO A 294 -16.88 4.41 12.23
N GLU A 295 -16.73 5.61 11.68
CA GLU A 295 -17.70 6.71 11.77
C GLU A 295 -18.81 6.62 10.71
N GLU A 296 -18.56 6.06 9.53
CA GLU A 296 -19.55 6.01 8.45
C GLU A 296 -20.65 4.95 8.66
N GLU A 297 -20.44 4.00 9.58
CA GLU A 297 -21.50 3.08 10.03
C GLU A 297 -22.45 3.70 11.07
N GLU A 298 -22.30 4.97 11.46
CA GLU A 298 -23.13 5.64 12.48
C GLU A 298 -24.51 6.11 11.96
N ALA A 299 -24.82 5.93 10.67
CA ALA A 299 -26.08 6.38 10.10
C ALA A 299 -27.28 5.47 10.49
N ASN A 300 -27.95 5.79 11.61
CA ASN A 300 -29.39 5.57 11.87
C ASN A 300 -29.95 4.13 11.90
N PHE A 301 -29.21 3.14 12.42
CA PHE A 301 -29.77 1.79 12.65
C PHE A 301 -29.51 1.28 14.07
N ASN A 302 -30.50 0.57 14.63
CA ASN A 302 -30.44 0.00 15.99
C ASN A 302 -29.32 -1.06 16.07
N LYS A 303 -28.12 -0.68 16.53
CA LYS A 303 -27.04 -1.64 16.81
C LYS A 303 -27.31 -2.32 18.14
N SER A 304 -27.09 -3.63 18.21
CA SER A 304 -27.08 -4.37 19.47
C SER A 304 -25.64 -4.62 19.89
N ARG A 305 -25.39 -4.53 21.19
CA ARG A 305 -24.07 -4.80 21.79
C ARG A 305 -24.18 -5.98 22.73
N PHE A 306 -23.42 -7.03 22.44
CA PHE A 306 -23.27 -8.21 23.29
C PHE A 306 -22.04 -8.04 24.16
N THR A 307 -22.23 -8.10 25.48
CA THR A 307 -21.13 -8.10 26.45
C THR A 307 -21.08 -9.46 27.15
N ILE A 308 -19.93 -10.12 27.12
CA ILE A 308 -19.75 -11.43 27.75
C ILE A 308 -19.27 -11.25 29.20
N SER A 309 -19.91 -11.96 30.13
CA SER A 309 -19.62 -11.93 31.57
C SER A 309 -19.70 -13.33 32.18
N ARG A 310 -19.29 -13.48 33.44
CA ARG A 310 -19.43 -14.76 34.17
C ARG A 310 -20.83 -14.95 34.71
N THR A 311 -21.31 -16.20 34.71
CA THR A 311 -22.62 -16.54 35.28
C THR A 311 -22.65 -16.46 36.81
N ASP A 312 -21.49 -16.55 37.46
CA ASP A 312 -21.31 -16.41 38.91
C ASP A 312 -21.22 -14.96 39.39
N GLY A 313 -21.23 -13.98 38.48
CA GLY A 313 -21.15 -12.56 38.79
C GLY A 313 -19.73 -12.06 39.12
N ASN A 314 -18.70 -12.90 38.98
CA ASN A 314 -17.31 -12.45 39.12
C ASN A 314 -16.93 -11.53 37.94
N VAL A 315 -16.27 -10.42 38.27
CA VAL A 315 -15.87 -9.35 37.35
C VAL A 315 -14.68 -9.78 36.49
N ASP A 316 -13.78 -10.57 37.04
CA ASP A 316 -12.62 -11.08 36.31
C ASP A 316 -13.08 -12.22 35.40
N LEU A 317 -13.14 -11.97 34.09
CA LEU A 317 -13.65 -12.93 33.12
C LEU A 317 -12.86 -14.24 33.18
N GLY A 318 -11.52 -14.16 33.18
CA GLY A 318 -10.65 -15.32 33.35
C GLY A 318 -10.90 -16.42 32.31
N MET A 319 -11.39 -16.04 31.13
CA MET A 319 -11.92 -16.98 30.15
C MET A 319 -10.81 -17.69 29.38
N SER A 320 -11.01 -18.98 29.13
CA SER A 320 -10.11 -19.79 28.31
C SER A 320 -10.06 -19.27 26.87
N TYR A 321 -8.86 -19.20 26.29
CA TYR A 321 -8.63 -18.83 24.89
C TYR A 321 -9.48 -19.64 23.89
N LYS A 322 -9.91 -20.86 24.26
CA LYS A 322 -10.77 -21.72 23.44
C LYS A 322 -12.09 -21.06 23.00
N TYR A 323 -12.64 -20.15 23.80
CA TYR A 323 -13.85 -19.42 23.45
C TYR A 323 -13.58 -18.39 22.35
N ALA A 324 -12.54 -17.57 22.52
CA ALA A 324 -12.11 -16.59 21.53
C ALA A 324 -11.68 -17.28 20.22
N ASP A 325 -10.96 -18.40 20.28
CA ASP A 325 -10.58 -19.18 19.10
C ASP A 325 -11.78 -19.69 18.30
N ALA A 326 -12.87 -20.05 18.99
CA ALA A 326 -14.08 -20.47 18.31
C ALA A 326 -14.73 -19.31 17.55
N LEU A 327 -14.86 -18.14 18.20
CA LEU A 327 -15.42 -16.94 17.59
C LEU A 327 -14.60 -16.48 16.38
N ILE A 328 -13.27 -16.50 16.47
CA ILE A 328 -12.39 -16.08 15.38
C ILE A 328 -12.39 -17.07 14.22
N ARG A 329 -12.37 -18.38 14.52
CA ARG A 329 -12.43 -19.42 13.47
C ARG A 329 -13.71 -19.31 12.64
N ASP A 330 -14.83 -18.99 13.27
CA ASP A 330 -16.13 -18.94 12.60
C ASP A 330 -16.49 -17.49 12.15
N TYR A 331 -15.59 -16.52 12.37
CA TYR A 331 -15.83 -15.08 12.11
C TYR A 331 -16.29 -14.80 10.68
N GLU A 332 -15.65 -15.40 9.66
CA GLU A 332 -16.04 -15.16 8.26
C GLU A 332 -17.52 -15.44 8.01
N THR A 333 -18.09 -16.47 8.66
CA THR A 333 -19.50 -16.85 8.52
C THR A 333 -20.45 -15.80 9.11
N TYR A 334 -20.04 -15.18 10.22
CA TYR A 334 -20.87 -14.27 11.01
C TYR A 334 -20.50 -12.79 10.85
N SER A 335 -19.41 -12.48 10.16
CA SER A 335 -18.90 -11.12 9.92
C SER A 335 -19.93 -10.21 9.25
N GLN A 336 -20.85 -10.77 8.48
CA GLN A 336 -21.99 -10.05 7.89
C GLN A 336 -22.94 -9.43 8.93
N TYR A 337 -22.98 -9.94 10.18
CA TYR A 337 -23.83 -9.44 11.26
C TYR A 337 -23.07 -8.52 12.23
N ILE A 338 -21.74 -8.46 12.13
CA ILE A 338 -20.85 -7.86 13.12
C ILE A 338 -20.21 -6.61 12.52
N THR A 339 -20.31 -5.48 13.23
CA THR A 339 -19.54 -4.26 12.94
C THR A 339 -18.19 -4.29 13.63
N ASP A 340 -18.17 -4.77 14.88
CA ASP A 340 -16.96 -4.86 15.68
C ASP A 340 -16.98 -6.08 16.60
N ILE A 341 -15.82 -6.71 16.77
CA ILE A 341 -15.60 -7.77 17.75
C ILE A 341 -14.34 -7.43 18.53
N VAL A 342 -14.49 -7.14 19.82
CA VAL A 342 -13.42 -6.75 20.72
C VAL A 342 -13.11 -7.91 21.65
N ILE A 343 -12.04 -8.66 21.33
CA ILE A 343 -11.43 -9.67 22.18
C ILE A 343 -10.13 -9.08 22.71
N SER A 344 -10.00 -9.02 24.03
CA SER A 344 -8.83 -8.45 24.71
C SER A 344 -8.22 -9.47 25.66
N THR A 345 -6.90 -9.66 25.56
CA THR A 345 -6.13 -10.47 26.52
C THR A 345 -5.63 -9.65 27.71
N GLY A 346 -5.85 -8.34 27.72
CA GLY A 346 -5.16 -7.39 28.61
C GLY A 346 -3.69 -7.17 28.25
N VAL A 347 -3.12 -6.09 28.81
CA VAL A 347 -1.70 -5.73 28.60
C VAL A 347 -0.79 -6.77 29.25
N LYS A 348 0.18 -7.26 28.48
CA LYS A 348 1.20 -8.22 28.90
C LYS A 348 2.59 -7.62 28.72
N GLY A 349 3.56 -8.27 29.36
CA GLY A 349 4.95 -7.85 29.37
C GLY A 349 5.32 -7.10 30.65
N VAL A 350 6.59 -6.76 30.76
CA VAL A 350 7.22 -6.27 31.99
C VAL A 350 8.25 -5.21 31.62
N ASP A 351 8.22 -4.07 32.29
CA ASP A 351 9.31 -3.10 32.20
C ASP A 351 10.51 -3.59 33.04
N PRO A 352 11.67 -3.87 32.42
CA PRO A 352 12.86 -4.30 33.15
C PRO A 352 13.33 -3.29 34.21
N ARG A 353 12.96 -2.01 34.08
CA ARG A 353 13.29 -0.93 35.03
C ARG A 353 12.56 -1.07 36.37
N ASP A 354 11.42 -1.77 36.38
CA ASP A 354 10.62 -1.98 37.60
C ASP A 354 11.24 -3.05 38.52
N TYR A 355 12.26 -3.77 38.05
CA TYR A 355 12.87 -4.90 38.76
C TYR A 355 14.36 -4.68 38.98
N PRO A 356 14.93 -5.24 40.08
CA PRO A 356 16.38 -5.25 40.26
C PRO A 356 17.08 -5.90 39.05
N PRO A 357 18.29 -5.43 38.68
CA PRO A 357 19.08 -6.04 37.61
C PRO A 357 19.19 -7.57 37.79
N PHE A 358 19.10 -8.31 36.69
CA PHE A 358 19.18 -9.78 36.64
C PHE A 358 18.02 -10.56 37.29
N THR A 359 16.91 -9.89 37.61
CA THR A 359 15.69 -10.58 38.05
C THR A 359 15.09 -11.39 36.90
N ASN A 360 14.93 -12.70 37.08
CA ASN A 360 14.26 -13.55 36.11
C ASN A 360 12.74 -13.44 36.27
N VAL A 361 12.12 -12.54 35.52
CA VAL A 361 10.65 -12.41 35.46
C VAL A 361 10.14 -13.21 34.26
N PRO A 362 9.28 -14.22 34.45
CA PRO A 362 8.66 -14.93 33.34
C PRO A 362 7.79 -13.96 32.53
N SER A 363 8.14 -13.73 31.27
CA SER A 363 7.38 -12.86 30.36
C SER A 363 7.56 -13.28 28.91
N TYR A 364 6.55 -13.05 28.08
CA TYR A 364 6.77 -12.93 26.64
C TYR A 364 7.24 -11.51 26.35
N GLU A 365 8.32 -11.39 25.60
CA GLU A 365 8.88 -10.14 25.12
C GLU A 365 8.57 -10.00 23.63
N LEU A 366 8.18 -8.79 23.24
CA LEU A 366 8.01 -8.44 21.86
C LEU A 366 9.34 -7.85 21.36
N HIS A 367 10.02 -8.57 20.48
CA HIS A 367 11.25 -8.12 19.86
C HIS A 367 10.95 -7.58 18.48
N LEU A 368 11.44 -6.38 18.19
CA LEU A 368 11.36 -5.84 16.85
C LEU A 368 12.58 -6.32 16.07
N SER A 369 12.36 -7.00 14.93
CA SER A 369 13.47 -7.26 14.02
C SER A 369 13.78 -5.98 13.26
N PHE A 370 15.06 -5.66 13.21
CA PHE A 370 15.55 -4.63 12.34
C PHE A 370 16.71 -5.15 11.51
N ASP A 371 16.94 -4.53 10.36
CA ASP A 371 18.21 -4.67 9.69
C ASP A 371 19.32 -4.02 10.54
N SER A 372 20.53 -4.60 10.49
CA SER A 372 21.65 -4.37 11.41
C SER A 372 22.09 -2.90 11.59
N GLY A 373 21.70 -2.00 10.68
CA GLY A 373 21.95 -0.55 10.77
C GLY A 373 20.97 0.24 11.64
N PHE A 374 19.83 -0.34 12.04
CA PHE A 374 18.81 0.36 12.86
C PHE A 374 19.26 0.53 14.31
N ALA A 375 19.85 -0.53 14.86
CA ALA A 375 20.42 -0.66 16.19
C ALA A 375 21.16 0.63 16.61
N ASN A 376 22.22 1.02 15.91
CA ASN A 376 23.18 2.01 16.43
C ASN A 376 22.66 3.44 16.68
N ASP A 377 21.46 3.84 16.21
CA ASP A 377 21.01 5.24 16.34
C ASP A 377 19.69 5.43 17.10
N ILE A 378 19.16 4.38 17.75
CA ILE A 378 18.15 4.61 18.77
C ILE A 378 18.85 5.23 19.98
N LYS A 379 18.49 6.48 20.32
CA LYS A 379 19.10 7.23 21.44
C LYS A 379 18.89 6.55 22.81
N ASP A 380 17.91 5.66 22.91
CA ASP A 380 17.67 4.85 24.09
C ASP A 380 18.02 3.37 23.83
N PRO A 381 19.13 2.86 24.41
CA PRO A 381 19.52 1.45 24.31
C PRO A 381 18.53 0.47 24.98
N LEU A 382 17.45 0.93 25.61
CA LEU A 382 16.39 0.07 26.14
C LEU A 382 15.32 -0.31 25.10
N ILE A 383 15.05 0.54 24.11
CA ILE A 383 14.21 0.19 22.93
C ILE A 383 14.88 -0.93 22.10
N PHE A 384 16.21 -1.06 22.25
CA PHE A 384 17.08 -2.03 21.60
C PHE A 384 16.86 -3.49 22.02
N ALA A 385 16.25 -3.75 23.17
CA ALA A 385 16.25 -5.08 23.80
C ALA A 385 14.90 -5.80 23.75
N SER A 386 13.80 -5.11 24.09
CA SER A 386 12.43 -5.64 24.05
C SER A 386 11.43 -4.53 24.34
N PHE A 387 10.28 -4.55 23.66
CA PHE A 387 9.17 -3.68 24.05
C PHE A 387 8.53 -4.23 25.32
N PRO A 388 8.41 -3.41 26.38
CA PRO A 388 8.00 -3.89 27.68
C PRO A 388 6.54 -4.34 27.68
N TYR A 389 5.69 -3.73 26.84
CA TYR A 389 4.26 -3.99 26.86
C TYR A 389 3.71 -4.33 25.48
N HIS A 390 2.88 -5.36 25.43
CA HIS A 390 2.10 -5.73 24.25
C HIS A 390 0.72 -6.24 24.66
N GLN A 391 -0.25 -6.14 23.76
CA GLN A 391 -1.60 -6.64 24.01
C GLN A 391 -2.17 -7.26 22.75
N ALA A 392 -2.75 -8.45 22.89
CA ALA A 392 -3.45 -9.09 21.79
C ALA A 392 -4.89 -8.58 21.72
N ILE A 393 -5.27 -8.07 20.55
CA ILE A 393 -6.57 -7.46 20.28
C ILE A 393 -7.14 -7.97 18.95
N THR A 394 -8.44 -7.79 18.77
CA THR A 394 -9.12 -7.99 17.47
C THR A 394 -9.70 -6.69 16.91
N SER A 395 -9.63 -5.60 17.67
CA SER A 395 -10.23 -4.33 17.28
C SER A 395 -9.53 -3.12 17.89
N ILE A 396 -9.42 -2.05 17.10
CA ILE A 396 -8.92 -0.74 17.52
C ILE A 396 -9.79 -0.06 18.59
N SER A 397 -11.05 -0.48 18.74
CA SER A 397 -11.94 0.01 19.79
C SER A 397 -11.38 -0.29 21.18
N GLU A 398 -10.60 -1.36 21.32
CA GLU A 398 -9.89 -1.67 22.57
C GLU A 398 -8.83 -0.60 22.88
N ILE A 399 -8.09 -0.17 21.86
CA ILE A 399 -7.06 0.88 22.00
C ILE A 399 -7.74 2.17 22.44
N LYS A 400 -8.80 2.59 21.73
CA LYS A 400 -9.59 3.80 22.06
C LYS A 400 -10.23 3.75 23.45
N ARG A 401 -10.67 2.57 23.89
CA ARG A 401 -11.21 2.38 25.25
C ARG A 401 -10.15 2.60 26.32
N MET A 402 -8.94 2.11 26.07
CA MET A 402 -7.82 2.23 27.00
C MET A 402 -7.18 3.62 26.95
N LYS A 403 -7.25 4.29 25.80
CA LYS A 403 -6.60 5.58 25.49
C LYS A 403 -7.64 6.49 24.85
N SER A 404 -8.40 7.16 25.69
CA SER A 404 -9.55 7.96 25.25
C SER A 404 -9.17 9.13 24.33
N ASP A 405 -7.90 9.53 24.32
CA ASP A 405 -7.34 10.60 23.48
C ASP A 405 -6.63 10.08 22.22
N CYS A 406 -6.68 8.77 21.93
CA CYS A 406 -5.89 8.23 20.84
C CYS A 406 -6.55 8.43 19.46
N GLU A 407 -5.74 8.82 18.48
CA GLU A 407 -6.08 8.76 17.06
C GLU A 407 -5.31 7.62 16.41
N ILE A 408 -5.94 6.91 15.47
CA ILE A 408 -5.38 5.70 14.87
C ILE A 408 -5.30 5.89 13.37
N THR A 409 -4.12 5.67 12.82
CA THR A 409 -3.82 5.82 11.40
C THR A 409 -3.41 4.47 10.83
N PHE A 410 -4.19 3.97 9.86
CA PHE A 410 -3.83 2.77 9.11
C PHE A 410 -2.93 3.13 7.92
N TYR A 411 -2.06 2.18 7.59
CA TYR A 411 -1.35 2.17 6.32
C TYR A 411 -2.19 1.50 5.23
N GLY A 412 -2.09 1.98 4.00
CA GLY A 412 -2.72 1.39 2.83
C GLY A 412 -4.23 1.20 2.97
N ASP A 413 -4.67 0.03 2.52
CA ASP A 413 -6.05 -0.43 2.52
C ASP A 413 -6.40 -1.28 3.75
N TYR A 414 -5.56 -1.30 4.79
CA TYR A 414 -5.84 -2.05 6.02
C TYR A 414 -7.00 -1.42 6.80
N THR A 415 -7.77 -2.28 7.48
CA THR A 415 -8.98 -1.91 8.22
C THR A 415 -9.03 -2.62 9.57
N ASN A 416 -10.01 -2.25 10.41
CA ASN A 416 -10.24 -2.93 11.69
C ASN A 416 -10.49 -4.45 11.52
N LYS A 417 -11.13 -4.88 10.42
CA LYS A 417 -11.40 -6.30 10.15
C LYS A 417 -10.13 -7.13 10.00
N ASP A 418 -9.06 -6.51 9.48
CA ASP A 418 -7.76 -7.17 9.30
C ASP A 418 -7.12 -7.53 10.66
N LEU A 419 -7.51 -6.85 11.75
CA LEU A 419 -7.07 -7.21 13.11
C LEU A 419 -7.76 -8.47 13.65
N VAL A 420 -8.97 -8.78 13.16
CA VAL A 420 -9.72 -10.00 13.54
C VAL A 420 -9.13 -11.21 12.82
N VAL A 421 -9.01 -11.11 11.49
CA VAL A 421 -8.51 -12.18 10.62
C VAL A 421 -7.45 -11.61 9.68
N PRO A 422 -6.16 -11.89 9.94
CA PRO A 422 -5.09 -11.41 9.08
C PRO A 422 -5.17 -11.95 7.65
N ARG A 423 -4.84 -11.12 6.65
CA ARG A 423 -4.94 -11.50 5.23
C ARG A 423 -3.94 -12.61 4.90
N GLN A 424 -4.41 -13.66 4.24
CA GLN A 424 -3.56 -14.80 3.88
C GLN A 424 -2.34 -14.42 3.04
N LYS A 425 -2.46 -13.37 2.20
CA LYS A 425 -1.36 -12.86 1.35
C LYS A 425 -0.16 -12.35 2.15
N ASP A 426 -0.41 -11.84 3.36
CA ASP A 426 0.61 -11.27 4.24
C ASP A 426 1.18 -12.30 5.24
N CYS A 427 0.40 -13.34 5.56
CA CYS A 427 0.78 -14.43 6.47
C CYS A 427 1.79 -15.41 5.83
N LYS A 428 2.91 -14.91 5.32
CA LYS A 428 4.00 -15.69 4.72
C LYS A 428 5.16 -15.90 5.70
N GLY A 429 5.83 -17.05 5.60
CA GLY A 429 6.96 -17.38 6.48
C GLY A 429 6.56 -17.42 7.95
N PHE A 430 7.21 -16.59 8.77
CA PHE A 430 6.96 -16.48 10.21
C PHE A 430 5.87 -15.45 10.55
N ILE A 431 5.38 -14.64 9.61
CA ILE A 431 4.28 -13.70 9.85
C ILE A 431 2.99 -14.48 10.12
N LYS A 432 2.32 -14.14 11.22
CA LYS A 432 1.06 -14.73 11.68
C LYS A 432 -0.01 -13.69 11.98
N GLY A 433 0.33 -12.40 11.94
CA GLY A 433 -0.59 -11.34 12.30
C GLY A 433 -0.07 -9.96 11.97
N TYR A 434 -0.74 -8.97 12.55
CA TYR A 434 -0.44 -7.56 12.38
C TYR A 434 -0.16 -6.86 13.70
N ALA A 435 0.44 -5.68 13.62
CA ALA A 435 0.69 -4.80 14.75
C ALA A 435 0.23 -3.37 14.47
N ILE A 436 -0.29 -2.70 15.51
CA ILE A 436 -0.46 -1.25 15.59
C ILE A 436 0.52 -0.73 16.64
N ILE A 437 1.36 0.22 16.25
CA ILE A 437 2.47 0.73 17.07
C ILE A 437 2.22 2.15 17.58
N PRO A 438 2.90 2.60 18.64
CA PRO A 438 2.87 4.01 19.05
C PRO A 438 3.52 4.92 17.99
N ALA A 439 3.01 6.15 17.83
CA ALA A 439 3.53 7.13 16.87
C ALA A 439 5.03 7.43 17.04
N THR A 440 5.51 7.45 18.29
CA THR A 440 6.94 7.64 18.59
C THR A 440 7.83 6.56 17.97
N LEU A 441 7.31 5.34 17.81
CA LEU A 441 8.02 4.26 17.14
C LEU A 441 7.93 4.36 15.61
N ASP A 442 6.78 4.78 15.09
CA ASP A 442 6.61 5.08 13.66
C ASP A 442 7.58 6.19 13.23
N GLU A 443 7.63 7.31 13.94
CA GLU A 443 8.57 8.43 13.67
C GLU A 443 10.04 7.99 13.72
N ALA A 444 10.40 7.12 14.67
CA ALA A 444 11.74 6.56 14.77
C ALA A 444 12.10 5.70 13.54
N SER A 445 11.12 5.00 12.96
CA SER A 445 11.30 4.24 11.72
C SER A 445 11.46 5.15 10.49
N GLN A 446 10.79 6.30 10.47
CA GLN A 446 10.80 7.26 9.36
C GLN A 446 12.12 8.04 9.22
N ASN A 447 12.72 8.47 10.34
CA ASN A 447 13.85 9.41 10.36
C ASN A 447 15.16 8.91 9.73
N LYS A 448 15.24 7.66 9.26
CA LYS A 448 16.49 7.07 8.77
C LYS A 448 16.64 6.94 7.26
N GLY A 449 15.62 7.24 6.47
CA GLY A 449 15.73 7.24 5.01
C GLY A 449 16.13 5.89 4.38
N ASN A 450 16.37 4.82 5.15
CA ASN A 450 16.82 3.53 4.66
C ASN A 450 15.61 2.65 4.33
N LEU A 451 15.25 2.70 3.05
CA LEU A 451 14.93 1.54 2.20
C LEU A 451 14.54 0.26 2.96
N ALA A 452 13.25 0.14 3.24
CA ALA A 452 12.46 -1.01 2.84
C ALA A 452 10.99 -0.72 3.13
N SER A 453 10.09 -1.25 2.31
CA SER A 453 8.68 -1.31 2.65
C SER A 453 8.49 -1.81 4.10
N PHE A 454 7.39 -1.41 4.75
CA PHE A 454 7.00 -1.96 6.05
C PHE A 454 6.88 -3.51 6.07
N ASP A 455 7.04 -4.19 4.92
CA ASP A 455 7.28 -5.63 4.88
C ASP A 455 8.51 -6.08 5.70
N ASN A 456 9.46 -5.17 6.00
CA ASN A 456 10.68 -5.49 6.75
C ASN A 456 10.61 -5.20 8.26
N TYR A 457 9.63 -4.44 8.75
CA TYR A 457 9.45 -4.20 10.19
C TYR A 457 8.45 -5.20 10.75
N ASN A 458 8.99 -6.22 11.42
CA ASN A 458 8.19 -7.27 12.02
C ASN A 458 8.50 -7.40 13.50
N PHE A 459 7.47 -7.53 14.31
CA PHE A 459 7.63 -7.91 15.71
C PHE A 459 7.56 -9.41 15.86
N TYR A 460 8.35 -9.98 16.76
CA TYR A 460 8.34 -11.39 17.07
C TYR A 460 8.08 -11.54 18.55
N LEU A 461 7.06 -12.31 18.86
CA LEU A 461 6.78 -12.68 20.23
C LEU A 461 7.70 -13.82 20.64
N LYS A 462 8.50 -13.63 21.69
CA LYS A 462 9.42 -14.65 22.22
C LYS A 462 9.26 -14.78 23.72
N GLU A 463 9.32 -16.01 24.24
CA GLU A 463 9.42 -16.22 25.69
C GLU A 463 10.81 -15.82 26.21
N LYS A 464 10.85 -15.01 27.27
CA LYS A 464 12.08 -14.59 27.93
C LYS A 464 12.83 -15.82 28.45
N ASN A 465 14.14 -15.90 28.18
CA ASN A 465 15.02 -17.02 28.54
C ASN A 465 14.73 -18.38 27.87
N ALA A 466 13.79 -18.45 26.92
CA ALA A 466 13.73 -19.60 26.03
C ALA A 466 15.02 -19.68 25.19
N ALA A 467 15.56 -20.89 25.04
CA ALA A 467 16.64 -21.14 24.09
C ALA A 467 16.27 -20.53 22.73
N PRO A 468 17.22 -19.98 21.95
CA PRO A 468 16.93 -19.48 20.62
C PRO A 468 16.43 -20.63 19.75
N LEU A 469 15.12 -20.85 19.79
CA LEU A 469 14.43 -21.76 18.91
C LEU A 469 14.42 -21.12 17.52
N SER A 470 14.39 -21.96 16.49
CA SER A 470 14.41 -21.51 15.10
C SER A 470 13.33 -20.45 14.84
N TYR A 471 13.63 -19.47 13.98
CA TYR A 471 12.71 -18.41 13.55
C TYR A 471 11.31 -18.91 13.11
N ALA A 472 11.16 -20.20 12.81
CA ALA A 472 9.89 -20.86 12.50
C ALA A 472 8.92 -20.98 13.71
N ILE A 473 9.31 -20.58 14.92
CA ILE A 473 8.54 -20.84 16.16
C ILE A 473 7.95 -19.58 16.79
N ASN A 474 8.48 -18.38 16.51
CA ASN A 474 7.96 -17.13 17.05
C ASN A 474 6.98 -16.47 16.05
N PRO A 475 5.74 -16.17 16.44
CA PRO A 475 4.81 -15.50 15.54
C PRO A 475 5.30 -14.08 15.26
N GLY A 476 5.41 -13.76 13.97
CA GLY A 476 5.72 -12.44 13.45
C GLY A 476 4.49 -11.58 13.23
N PHE A 477 4.61 -10.27 13.44
CA PHE A 477 3.54 -9.30 13.24
C PHE A 477 4.02 -8.17 12.33
N LYS A 478 3.38 -8.04 11.16
CA LYS A 478 3.62 -6.94 10.21
C LYS A 478 2.94 -5.68 10.73
N VAL A 479 3.63 -4.53 10.69
CA VAL A 479 3.03 -3.26 11.09
C VAL A 479 2.05 -2.79 10.02
N ILE A 480 0.82 -2.46 10.42
CA ILE A 480 -0.25 -2.00 9.50
C ILE A 480 -0.82 -0.62 9.86
N GLY A 481 -0.28 0.01 10.90
CA GLY A 481 -0.69 1.34 11.33
C GLY A 481 -0.04 1.74 12.64
N TYR A 482 -0.32 2.97 13.06
CA TYR A 482 0.12 3.51 14.33
C TYR A 482 -1.01 4.26 15.04
N TYR A 483 -0.78 4.61 16.30
CA TYR A 483 -1.66 5.47 17.07
C TYR A 483 -0.90 6.60 17.75
N THR A 484 -1.49 7.79 17.79
CA THR A 484 -1.02 8.93 18.57
C THR A 484 -1.75 8.95 19.91
N THR A 485 -1.06 9.36 20.97
CA THR A 485 -1.62 9.56 22.31
C THR A 485 -0.70 10.49 23.08
N THR A 486 -1.15 11.01 24.21
CA THR A 486 -0.31 11.79 25.13
C THR A 486 0.71 10.96 25.91
N ASP A 487 0.65 9.63 25.84
CA ASP A 487 1.61 8.71 26.48
C ASP A 487 2.92 8.58 25.67
N GLU A 488 4.08 8.87 26.28
CA GLU A 488 5.38 8.91 25.58
C GLU A 488 5.93 7.54 25.14
N TYR A 489 5.53 6.44 25.81
CA TYR A 489 5.99 5.07 25.53
C TYR A 489 4.91 4.05 25.84
N ASP A 490 4.56 3.23 24.86
CA ASP A 490 3.26 2.57 24.92
C ASP A 490 3.22 1.17 24.30
N THR A 491 2.13 0.49 24.62
CA THR A 491 1.80 -0.89 24.30
C THR A 491 1.80 -1.10 22.79
N VAL A 492 2.52 -2.11 22.31
CA VAL A 492 2.34 -2.57 20.94
C VAL A 492 1.12 -3.49 20.90
N TYR A 493 0.12 -3.11 20.11
CA TYR A 493 -1.08 -3.92 19.94
C TYR A 493 -0.87 -4.89 18.79
N ILE A 494 -1.08 -6.18 19.04
CA ILE A 494 -0.88 -7.25 18.07
C ILE A 494 -2.20 -8.00 17.84
N THR A 495 -2.37 -8.62 16.67
CA THR A 495 -3.59 -9.37 16.40
C THR A 495 -3.70 -10.63 17.25
N TYR A 496 -4.91 -10.88 17.77
CA TYR A 496 -5.20 -12.08 18.57
C TYR A 496 -4.91 -13.37 17.81
N ALA A 497 -5.38 -13.48 16.56
CA ALA A 497 -5.21 -14.69 15.75
C ALA A 497 -3.74 -15.11 15.62
N GLY A 498 -2.82 -14.15 15.42
CA GLY A 498 -1.39 -14.41 15.34
C GLY A 498 -0.74 -14.70 16.68
N SER A 499 -1.12 -13.97 17.73
CA SER A 499 -0.61 -14.15 19.10
C SER A 499 -0.96 -15.54 19.66
N ASN A 500 -2.15 -16.03 19.34
CA ASN A 500 -2.68 -17.28 19.88
C ASN A 500 -1.95 -18.55 19.38
N GLU A 501 -1.11 -18.46 18.33
CA GLU A 501 -0.26 -19.58 17.87
C GLU A 501 0.64 -20.14 18.98
N LYS A 502 0.99 -19.35 20.00
CA LYS A 502 1.79 -19.79 21.15
C LYS A 502 1.13 -20.90 21.97
N TYR A 503 -0.21 -20.89 22.10
CA TYR A 503 -0.95 -21.85 22.92
C TYR A 503 -1.08 -23.24 22.29
N LYS A 504 -0.72 -23.40 21.01
CA LYS A 504 -0.68 -24.72 20.35
C LYS A 504 0.46 -25.60 20.87
N LYS A 505 1.49 -25.01 21.48
CA LYS A 505 2.71 -25.73 21.89
C LYS A 505 2.79 -25.96 23.39
N GLU A 506 2.32 -25.02 24.22
CA GLU A 506 2.13 -25.23 25.66
C GLU A 506 0.92 -24.42 26.16
N PRO A 507 0.04 -24.98 27.03
CA PRO A 507 -1.00 -24.21 27.67
C PRO A 507 -0.40 -23.29 28.72
N PHE A 508 -0.24 -22.00 28.39
CA PHE A 508 0.03 -21.00 29.42
C PHE A 508 -1.22 -20.87 30.29
N LYS A 509 -1.12 -21.34 31.54
CA LYS A 509 -2.25 -21.43 32.47
C LYS A 509 -2.71 -20.07 33.01
N SER A 510 -1.98 -18.99 32.74
CA SER A 510 -2.19 -17.67 33.33
C SER A 510 -2.57 -16.56 32.35
N GLU A 511 -2.63 -16.82 31.04
CA GLU A 511 -3.21 -15.87 30.09
C GLU A 511 -4.65 -16.28 29.79
N CYS A 512 -5.54 -15.31 29.95
CA CYS A 512 -6.97 -15.48 29.79
C CYS A 512 -7.54 -14.31 28.97
N ILE A 513 -8.71 -14.53 28.40
CA ILE A 513 -9.49 -13.47 27.78
C ILE A 513 -10.09 -12.64 28.92
N GLU A 514 -9.83 -11.34 28.90
CA GLU A 514 -10.27 -10.39 29.92
C GLU A 514 -11.60 -9.71 29.52
N SER A 515 -11.83 -9.52 28.22
CA SER A 515 -13.14 -9.05 27.73
C SER A 515 -13.47 -9.57 26.34
N ILE A 516 -14.76 -9.85 26.11
CA ILE A 516 -15.35 -10.04 24.78
C ILE A 516 -16.56 -9.12 24.66
N VAL A 517 -16.54 -8.27 23.64
CA VAL A 517 -17.67 -7.41 23.25
C VAL A 517 -17.91 -7.59 21.75
N ILE A 518 -19.17 -7.72 21.34
CA ILE A 518 -19.56 -7.84 19.92
C ILE A 518 -20.62 -6.79 19.63
N GLU A 519 -20.39 -5.96 18.62
CA GLU A 519 -21.33 -4.96 18.13
C GLU A 519 -21.88 -5.39 16.78
N THR A 520 -23.19 -5.21 16.57
CA THR A 520 -23.87 -5.69 15.38
C THR A 520 -24.21 -4.62 14.36
N LYS A 521 -24.43 -5.06 13.12
CA LYS A 521 -25.03 -4.25 12.06
C LYS A 521 -26.51 -4.06 12.34
N GLY A 522 -26.95 -2.81 12.44
CA GLY A 522 -28.33 -2.50 12.84
C GLY A 522 -29.40 -2.73 11.77
N ASN A 523 -29.03 -3.08 10.54
CA ASN A 523 -29.93 -3.23 9.39
C ASN A 523 -30.15 -4.69 8.94
N ILE A 524 -29.71 -5.68 9.73
CA ILE A 524 -29.75 -7.10 9.39
C ILE A 524 -30.38 -7.88 10.56
N ASP A 525 -31.14 -8.95 10.25
CA ASP A 525 -31.63 -9.89 11.26
C ASP A 525 -30.46 -10.65 11.89
N ILE A 526 -30.19 -10.38 13.17
CA ILE A 526 -29.09 -10.97 13.94
C ILE A 526 -29.47 -12.28 14.63
N THR A 527 -30.67 -12.82 14.42
CA THR A 527 -31.09 -14.12 15.00
C THR A 527 -30.07 -15.24 14.77
N PRO A 528 -29.47 -15.41 13.57
CA PRO A 528 -28.44 -16.42 13.36
C PRO A 528 -27.18 -16.21 14.21
N LEU A 529 -26.80 -14.95 14.49
CA LEU A 529 -25.69 -14.63 15.38
C LEU A 529 -26.03 -14.97 16.84
N ILE A 530 -27.26 -14.67 17.28
CA ILE A 530 -27.72 -15.01 18.64
C ILE A 530 -27.69 -16.53 18.84
N GLU A 531 -28.27 -17.30 17.92
CA GLU A 531 -28.27 -18.76 17.96
C GLU A 531 -26.85 -19.35 17.97
N TYR A 532 -25.91 -18.69 17.28
CA TYR A 532 -24.50 -19.05 17.32
C TYR A 532 -23.87 -18.77 18.69
N LEU A 533 -24.05 -17.57 19.24
CA LEU A 533 -23.50 -17.20 20.55
C LEU A 533 -24.06 -18.09 21.67
N GLU A 534 -25.34 -18.49 21.59
CA GLU A 534 -25.98 -19.41 22.54
C GLU A 534 -25.33 -20.79 22.62
N GLN A 535 -24.53 -21.18 21.62
CA GLN A 535 -23.75 -22.43 21.65
C GLN A 535 -22.60 -22.37 22.65
N PHE A 536 -22.14 -21.17 23.02
CA PHE A 536 -20.97 -20.92 23.89
C PHE A 536 -21.36 -20.21 25.19
N PHE A 537 -22.28 -19.25 25.11
CA PHE A 537 -22.65 -18.31 26.16
C PHE A 537 -24.15 -18.35 26.40
N VAL A 538 -24.59 -18.39 27.65
CA VAL A 538 -26.03 -18.38 27.95
C VAL A 538 -26.58 -16.95 27.96
N PRO A 539 -27.86 -16.72 27.65
CA PRO A 539 -28.51 -15.45 27.92
C PRO A 539 -28.47 -15.15 29.43
N SER A 540 -28.09 -13.93 29.82
CA SER A 540 -27.90 -13.54 31.23
C SER A 540 -29.17 -13.67 32.08
N ASP A 541 -30.34 -13.56 31.47
CA ASP A 541 -31.66 -13.71 32.10
C ASP A 541 -32.12 -15.19 32.22
N ASN A 542 -31.33 -16.13 31.71
CA ASN A 542 -31.73 -17.53 31.56
C ASN A 542 -30.66 -18.55 32.03
N THR A 543 -29.67 -18.11 32.80
CA THR A 543 -28.53 -18.95 33.25
C THR A 543 -28.96 -20.23 33.97
N ALA A 544 -30.06 -20.18 34.74
CA ALA A 544 -30.56 -21.32 35.52
C ALA A 544 -30.91 -22.56 34.67
N LYS A 545 -31.31 -22.39 33.39
CA LYS A 545 -31.65 -23.52 32.51
C LYS A 545 -30.43 -24.29 32.00
N TYR A 546 -29.23 -23.80 32.25
CA TYR A 546 -27.98 -24.32 31.70
C TYR A 546 -27.03 -24.86 32.78
N ILE A 547 -27.45 -24.85 34.05
CA ILE A 547 -26.74 -25.48 35.16
C ILE A 547 -26.49 -26.95 34.83
N SER A 548 -25.25 -27.40 35.02
CA SER A 548 -24.78 -28.76 34.73
C SER A 548 -24.88 -29.19 33.25
N LYS A 549 -25.15 -28.26 32.33
CA LYS A 549 -25.03 -28.50 30.89
C LYS A 549 -23.65 -28.10 30.40
N LYS A 550 -23.26 -28.68 29.28
CA LYS A 550 -22.03 -28.34 28.58
C LYS A 550 -22.33 -27.63 27.27
N ASN A 551 -21.46 -26.71 26.91
CA ASN A 551 -21.47 -26.00 25.65
C ASN A 551 -20.81 -26.83 24.53
N VAL A 552 -20.77 -26.30 23.30
CA VAL A 552 -20.20 -27.01 22.14
C VAL A 552 -18.69 -27.26 22.27
N LEU A 553 -18.00 -26.57 23.19
CA LEU A 553 -16.60 -26.81 23.54
C LEU A 553 -16.44 -27.94 24.59
N ASN A 554 -17.53 -28.61 24.98
CA ASN A 554 -17.59 -29.63 26.04
C ASN A 554 -17.14 -29.09 27.42
N MET A 555 -17.31 -27.78 27.63
CA MET A 555 -17.06 -27.07 28.89
C MET A 555 -18.39 -26.70 29.54
N GLU A 556 -18.42 -26.51 30.86
CA GLU A 556 -19.62 -26.03 31.55
C GLU A 556 -19.97 -24.60 31.09
N TYR A 557 -21.26 -24.26 31.12
CA TYR A 557 -21.71 -22.89 30.84
C TYR A 557 -21.36 -21.94 31.99
N GLU A 558 -20.10 -21.51 32.01
CA GLU A 558 -19.52 -20.59 32.99
C GLU A 558 -19.74 -19.11 32.61
N PHE A 559 -20.13 -18.84 31.37
CA PHE A 559 -20.22 -17.50 30.78
C PHE A 559 -21.59 -17.22 30.19
N CYS A 560 -22.03 -15.97 30.30
CA CYS A 560 -23.27 -15.45 29.73
C CYS A 560 -23.03 -14.22 28.87
N TYR A 561 -24.00 -13.87 28.03
CA TYR A 561 -24.03 -12.60 27.34
C TYR A 561 -25.20 -11.73 27.83
N THR A 562 -24.98 -10.42 27.87
CA THR A 562 -26.01 -9.40 27.98
C THR A 562 -26.12 -8.67 26.65
N MET A 563 -27.34 -8.47 26.15
CA MET A 563 -27.60 -7.69 24.94
C MET A 563 -28.16 -6.33 25.33
N THR A 564 -27.52 -5.26 24.89
CA THR A 564 -28.04 -3.89 25.00
C THR A 564 -28.32 -3.34 23.61
N ASP A 565 -29.55 -2.91 23.37
CA ASP A 565 -29.91 -2.21 22.13
C ASP A 565 -29.55 -0.73 22.29
N ASN A 566 -28.70 -0.21 21.40
CA ASN A 566 -28.45 1.22 21.32
C ASN A 566 -29.66 1.88 20.64
N MET A 567 -30.70 2.15 21.43
CA MET A 567 -31.80 3.03 21.04
C MET A 567 -31.41 4.47 21.40
N GLU A 568 -30.78 5.20 20.47
CA GLU A 568 -30.72 6.66 20.51
C GLU A 568 -31.54 7.28 19.37
#